data_AF-A0AAV8XD94-F1
#
_entry.id   AF-A0AAV8XD94-F1
#
_cell.length_a   1.000
_cell.length_b   1.000
_cell.length_c   1.000
_cell.angle_alpha   90.00
_cell.angle_beta   90.00
_cell.angle_gamma   90.00
#
_symmetry.space_group_name_H-M   'P 1'
#
loop_
_entity.id
_entity.type
_entity.pdbx_description
1 polymer ?
#
loop_
_entity_poly.entity_id
_entity_poly.type
_entity_poly.pdbx_seq_one_letter_code
_entity_poly.pdbx_strand_id
1 'polypeptide(L)'
;MNKLCTQGSPSGVVKPRKHEQRLLRNVGVHTVVLDLLQIPYDEKEDIRMNELMRLAHEFLQNFCLGNQQNQVLLYKQLDLFLNPGVKSDN
;
A
#
# COMPACT_ATOMS: atom_id res chain seq x y z
N MET A 1 -6.53 4.87 18.22
CA MET A 1 -7.31 4.07 17.24
C MET A 1 -6.42 3.89 16.02
N ASN A 2 -5.95 2.67 15.76
CA ASN A 2 -5.06 2.41 14.63
C ASN A 2 -5.81 2.68 13.33
N LYS A 3 -5.44 3.74 12.60
CA LYS A 3 -5.98 4.04 11.26
C LYS A 3 -5.39 3.02 10.28
N LEU A 4 -6.05 1.88 10.13
CA LEU A 4 -5.62 0.79 9.25
C LEU A 4 -5.86 1.08 7.75
N CYS A 5 -6.71 2.06 7.44
CA CYS A 5 -7.00 2.53 6.09
C CYS A 5 -7.07 4.06 6.07
N THR A 6 -6.98 4.70 4.90
CA THR A 6 -7.18 6.14 4.67
C THR A 6 -8.59 6.58 5.09
N GLN A 7 -8.83 6.68 6.40
CA GLN A 7 -9.97 7.39 6.95
C GLN A 7 -9.66 8.86 6.78
N GLY A 8 -10.34 9.46 5.80
CA GLY A 8 -10.40 10.89 5.43
C GLY A 8 -9.42 11.83 6.13
N SER A 9 -8.69 12.60 5.34
CA SER A 9 -8.10 13.85 5.81
C SER A 9 -9.16 14.68 6.56
N PRO A 10 -8.79 15.46 7.59
CA PRO A 10 -9.70 16.44 8.21
C PRO A 10 -10.42 17.34 7.21
N SER A 11 -9.88 17.46 5.98
CA SER A 11 -10.40 18.28 4.89
C SER A 11 -11.37 17.56 3.93
N GLY A 12 -11.76 16.30 4.16
CA GLY A 12 -12.85 15.67 3.39
C GLY A 12 -12.79 14.15 3.23
N VAL A 13 -13.94 13.59 2.84
CA VAL A 13 -14.10 12.16 2.51
C VAL A 13 -13.36 11.85 1.21
N VAL A 14 -12.34 10.98 1.28
CA VAL A 14 -11.65 10.46 0.10
C VAL A 14 -12.64 9.59 -0.68
N LYS A 15 -12.92 9.97 -1.94
CA LYS A 15 -13.87 9.26 -2.80
C LYS A 15 -13.15 8.21 -3.65
N PRO A 16 -13.75 7.02 -3.89
CA PRO A 16 -13.20 6.03 -4.81
C PRO A 16 -13.01 6.60 -6.23
N ARG A 17 -11.81 6.43 -6.80
CA ARG A 17 -11.48 6.89 -8.16
C ARG A 17 -11.36 5.72 -9.14
N LYS A 18 -12.51 5.08 -9.43
CA LYS A 18 -12.56 3.78 -10.14
C LYS A 18 -11.86 3.75 -11.51
N HIS A 19 -11.84 4.86 -12.25
CA HIS A 19 -11.17 4.92 -13.55
C HIS A 19 -9.64 4.89 -13.40
N GLU A 20 -9.08 5.76 -12.55
CA GLU A 20 -7.64 5.80 -12.25
C GLU A 20 -7.17 4.48 -11.65
N GLN A 21 -7.92 3.91 -10.70
CA GLN A 21 -7.62 2.61 -10.11
C GLN A 21 -7.55 1.48 -11.16
N ARG A 22 -8.42 1.52 -12.18
CA ARG A 22 -8.40 0.54 -13.28
C ARG A 22 -7.18 0.75 -14.17
N LEU A 23 -6.85 1.99 -14.50
CA LEU A 23 -5.64 2.32 -15.26
C LEU A 23 -4.38 1.81 -14.54
N LEU A 24 -4.23 2.15 -13.26
CA LEU A 24 -3.10 1.73 -12.43
C LEU A 24 -2.99 0.21 -12.31
N ARG A 25 -4.13 -0.49 -12.23
CA ARG A 25 -4.15 -1.96 -12.24
C ARG A 25 -3.64 -2.49 -13.56
N ASN A 26 -4.17 -1.98 -14.67
CA ASN A 26 -3.83 -2.44 -16.02
C ASN A 26 -2.36 -2.19 -16.37
N VAL A 27 -1.77 -1.10 -15.86
CA VAL A 27 -0.34 -0.78 -16.01
C VAL A 27 0.54 -1.62 -15.07
N GLY A 28 -0.03 -2.24 -14.03
CA GLY A 28 0.73 -3.09 -13.11
C GLY A 28 1.50 -2.34 -12.03
N VAL A 29 1.16 -1.07 -11.76
CA VAL A 29 1.90 -0.23 -10.78
C VAL A 29 1.90 -0.85 -9.37
N HIS A 30 0.80 -1.49 -8.98
CA HIS A 30 0.68 -2.17 -7.69
C HIS A 30 1.74 -3.25 -7.48
N THR A 31 2.20 -3.96 -8.52
CA THR A 31 3.28 -4.95 -8.40
C THR A 31 4.59 -4.28 -8.00
N VAL A 32 4.96 -3.20 -8.67
CA VAL A 32 6.18 -2.43 -8.35
C VAL A 32 6.13 -1.87 -6.93
N VAL A 33 4.96 -1.43 -6.48
CA VAL A 33 4.77 -0.96 -5.10
C VAL A 33 4.94 -2.11 -4.09
N LEU A 34 4.48 -3.32 -4.40
CA LEU A 34 4.71 -4.49 -3.56
C LEU A 34 6.18 -4.92 -3.54
N ASP A 35 6.88 -4.81 -4.67
CA ASP A 35 8.31 -5.09 -4.75
C ASP A 35 9.10 -4.08 -3.88
N LEU A 36 8.72 -2.79 -3.94
CA LEU A 36 9.30 -1.75 -3.09
C LEU A 36 9.13 -2.06 -1.60
N LEU A 37 7.95 -2.51 -1.16
CA LEU A 37 7.68 -2.85 0.24
C LEU A 37 8.54 -4.01 0.77
N GLN A 38 9.14 -4.81 -0.12
CA GLN A 38 9.98 -5.94 0.25
C GLN A 38 11.47 -5.59 0.30
N ILE A 39 11.86 -4.37 -0.06
CA ILE A 39 13.26 -3.95 -0.01
C ILE A 39 13.65 -3.74 1.47
N PRO A 40 14.64 -4.48 1.99
CA PRO A 40 15.11 -4.28 3.35
C PRO A 40 15.81 -2.92 3.47
N TYR A 41 15.58 -2.24 4.58
CA TYR A 41 16.18 -0.95 4.90
C TYR A 41 16.27 -0.76 6.41
N ASP A 42 17.10 0.16 6.88
CA ASP A 42 17.21 0.44 8.32
C ASP A 42 16.09 1.42 8.75
N GLU A 43 15.11 0.93 9.49
CA GLU A 43 13.98 1.76 9.96
C GLU A 43 14.41 2.92 10.88
N LYS A 44 15.58 2.84 11.52
CA LYS A 44 16.10 3.89 12.42
C LYS A 44 16.91 4.94 11.66
N GLU A 45 17.70 4.51 10.68
CA GLU A 45 18.64 5.37 9.97
C GLU A 45 18.08 5.92 8.65
N ASP A 46 17.29 5.13 7.90
CA ASP A 46 16.80 5.50 6.57
C ASP A 46 15.44 6.24 6.64
N ILE A 47 15.47 7.46 7.17
CA ILE A 47 14.27 8.31 7.36
C ILE A 47 13.48 8.51 6.05
N ARG A 48 14.18 8.60 4.90
CA ARG A 48 13.52 8.74 3.59
C ARG A 48 12.79 7.46 3.16
N MET A 49 13.33 6.29 3.49
CA MET A 49 12.67 5.01 3.20
C MET A 49 11.41 4.86 4.03
N ASN A 50 11.42 5.28 5.30
CA ASN A 50 10.21 5.30 6.13
C ASN A 50 9.05 6.08 5.48
N GLU A 51 9.33 7.28 4.97
CA GLU A 51 8.31 8.07 4.29
C GLU A 51 7.87 7.44 2.96
N LEU A 52 8.81 6.87 2.21
CA LEU A 52 8.50 6.15 0.98
C LEU A 52 7.59 4.94 1.22
N MET A 53 7.88 4.16 2.27
CA MET A 53 7.04 3.02 2.68
C MET A 53 5.66 3.49 3.14
N ARG A 54 5.56 4.60 3.89
CA ARG A 54 4.26 5.19 4.27
C ARG A 54 3.44 5.56 3.05
N LEU A 55 4.04 6.22 2.05
CA LEU A 55 3.38 6.60 0.80
C LEU A 55 2.97 5.39 -0.04
N ALA A 56 3.79 4.33 -0.07
CA ALA A 56 3.46 3.06 -0.72
C ALA A 56 2.20 2.43 -0.11
N HIS A 57 2.11 2.37 1.21
CA HIS A 57 0.91 1.89 1.90
C HIS A 57 -0.32 2.78 1.62
N GLU A 58 -0.16 4.10 1.64
CA GLU A 58 -1.23 5.05 1.31
C GLU A 58 -1.73 4.86 -0.14
N PHE A 59 -0.81 4.66 -1.09
CA PHE A 59 -1.14 4.32 -2.47
C PHE A 59 -1.99 3.05 -2.53
N LEU A 60 -1.58 1.95 -1.88
CA LEU A 60 -2.29 0.67 -1.92
C LEU A 60 -3.69 0.77 -1.28
N GLN A 61 -3.84 1.54 -0.20
CA GLN A 61 -5.14 1.81 0.42
C GLN A 61 -6.08 2.55 -0.55
N ASN A 62 -5.59 3.60 -1.20
CA ASN A 62 -6.37 4.35 -2.20
C ASN A 62 -6.64 3.53 -3.48
N PHE A 63 -5.70 2.67 -3.88
CA PHE A 63 -5.85 1.74 -4.99
C PHE A 63 -6.98 0.73 -4.73
N CYS A 64 -7.15 0.27 -3.49
CA CYS A 64 -8.18 -0.68 -3.08
C CYS A 64 -9.50 -0.04 -2.65
N LEU A 65 -9.54 1.27 -2.37
CA LEU A 65 -10.71 1.95 -1.82
C LEU A 65 -11.95 1.77 -2.72
N GLY A 66 -12.97 1.10 -2.20
CA GLY A 66 -14.24 0.84 -2.90
C GLY A 66 -14.11 0.01 -4.19
N ASN A 67 -13.03 -0.77 -4.35
CA ASN A 67 -12.72 -1.53 -5.56
C ASN A 67 -12.40 -3.00 -5.24
N GLN A 68 -13.42 -3.86 -5.33
CA GLN A 68 -13.30 -5.29 -5.02
C GLN A 68 -12.24 -6.01 -5.86
N GLN A 69 -12.09 -5.65 -7.14
CA GLN A 69 -11.10 -6.31 -8.01
C GLN A 69 -9.68 -6.06 -7.51
N ASN A 70 -9.39 -4.82 -7.12
CA ASN A 70 -8.09 -4.45 -6.59
C ASN A 70 -7.86 -5.06 -5.20
N GLN A 71 -8.90 -5.16 -4.36
CA GLN A 71 -8.83 -5.85 -3.06
C GLN A 71 -8.50 -7.33 -3.21
N VAL A 72 -9.13 -8.04 -4.16
CA VAL A 72 -8.83 -9.46 -4.43
C VAL A 72 -7.38 -9.64 -4.90
N LEU A 73 -6.83 -8.69 -5.65
CA LEU A 73 -5.42 -8.74 -6.05
C LEU A 73 -4.48 -8.65 -4.84
N LEU A 74 -4.69 -7.68 -3.95
CA LEU A 74 -3.82 -7.53 -2.77
C LEU A 74 -4.06 -8.63 -1.72
N TYR A 75 -5.25 -9.20 -1.63
CA TYR A 75 -5.53 -10.31 -0.72
C TYR A 75 -4.64 -11.53 -0.99
N LYS A 76 -4.23 -11.75 -2.24
CA LYS A 76 -3.27 -12.81 -2.58
C LYS A 76 -1.87 -12.58 -1.98
N GLN A 77 -1.57 -11.36 -1.56
CA GLN A 77 -0.30 -10.94 -0.97
C GLN A 77 -0.46 -10.65 0.54
N LEU A 78 -1.51 -11.16 1.18
CA LEU A 78 -1.84 -10.85 2.58
C LEU A 78 -0.67 -11.11 3.55
N ASP A 79 0.11 -12.16 3.28
CA ASP A 79 1.27 -12.55 4.09
C ASP A 79 2.35 -11.45 4.16
N LEU A 80 2.52 -10.65 3.09
CA LEU A 80 3.43 -9.49 3.09
C LEU A 80 3.07 -8.47 4.18
N PHE A 81 1.77 -8.28 4.44
CA PHE A 81 1.28 -7.28 5.38
C PHE A 81 1.17 -7.80 6.81
N LEU A 82 0.93 -9.11 6.98
CA LEU A 82 0.77 -9.72 8.30
C LEU A 82 2.11 -10.13 8.92
N ASN A 83 3.13 -10.40 8.11
CA ASN A 83 4.44 -10.85 8.54
C ASN A 83 5.59 -9.97 8.00
N PRO A 84 5.58 -8.64 8.23
CA PRO A 84 6.57 -7.73 7.66
C PRO A 84 8.00 -8.00 8.16
N GLY A 85 8.18 -8.51 9.39
CA GLY A 85 9.50 -8.76 9.97
C GLY A 85 10.14 -10.11 9.60
N VAL A 86 9.38 -11.10 9.13
CA VAL A 86 9.92 -12.46 8.88
C VAL A 86 10.71 -12.52 7.57
N LYS A 87 10.47 -11.60 6.64
CA LYS A 87 11.18 -11.55 5.34
C LYS A 87 12.48 -10.75 5.39
N SER A 88 12.69 -9.90 6.40
CA SER A 88 13.86 -9.02 6.51
C SER A 88 15.10 -9.70 7.14
N ASP A 89 14.93 -10.88 7.75
CA ASP A 89 15.96 -11.61 8.51
C ASP A 89 16.60 -12.79 7.73
N ASN A 90 16.40 -12.88 6.41
CA ASN A 90 16.97 -13.93 5.55
C ASN A 90 17.62 -13.34 4.29
#